data_AF-A0A938GY82-F1
#
_entry.id   AF-A0A938GY82-F1
#
_cell.length_a   1.000
_cell.length_b   1.000
_cell.length_c   1.000
_cell.angle_alpha   90.00
_cell.angle_beta   90.00
_cell.angle_gamma   90.00
#
_symmetry.space_group_name_H-M   'P 1'
#
loop_
_entity.id
_entity.type
_entity.pdbx_description
1 polymer ?
#
loop_
_entity_poly.entity_id
_entity_poly.type
_entity_poly.pdbx_seq_one_letter_code
_entity_poly.pdbx_strand_id
1 'polypeptide(L)'
;PTAPAFLSDGWLEQLKFALHEARANGLQVDMSVISSWDMGGPWIEPRHASMALYATEATLAGGAPLDVALPFPTPERAAPLGPDGRPVFWTDVAVLALREPRRLPAHDFVLRLDPPVAHELTEVVLDQGQPNAPAALAVTMTPVREFSVAVSPAGANEADFTEVLRATLAAAPGPQRFKLPAGTRARHVRLRLLSGHDPARSRWTLGEFQALSTTGVNLAASHTVNRLIDGALTVRAPMPLGYNEWKAGNINNGSVTGPTGVFCTHGAPAFDIRDPAELVDLTGKVDREGRLRWEAPPGSWTVFRYVCMITGEKLKVPSPASDGLASDHLSAEATRIHMNHVVAQLKKGLGPDLAGSGLRNLYLASYEVVGKVWSPVFAGEFKRRRGYELTRWLPAIFGARLIDAETTERFLFDYQKTLGEVVVDAYYRTAAEVARAAGLGIKSEAGGPGPPIHTPPIESLQAYGALDEVQGEFWPYRPTADGMNVIKEPASAAHIYGKRLVHLEA
;
A
#
# COMPACT_ATOMS: atom_id res chain seq x y z
N PRO A 1 3.52 -11.37 -36.00
CA PRO A 1 4.15 -12.55 -35.34
C PRO A 1 4.24 -12.31 -33.84
N THR A 2 3.76 -13.25 -33.02
CA THR A 2 3.99 -13.19 -31.56
C THR A 2 5.49 -13.39 -31.32
N ALA A 3 6.12 -12.42 -30.65
CA ALA A 3 7.52 -12.52 -30.25
C ALA A 3 7.75 -13.79 -29.41
N PRO A 4 8.96 -14.39 -29.44
CA PRO A 4 9.27 -15.53 -28.59
C PRO A 4 9.13 -15.16 -27.11
N ALA A 5 8.72 -16.13 -26.28
CA ALA A 5 8.65 -15.94 -24.84
C ALA A 5 10.01 -15.51 -24.28
N PHE A 6 10.01 -14.57 -23.35
CA PHE A 6 11.19 -14.13 -22.62
C PHE A 6 11.98 -15.33 -22.08
N LEU A 7 13.30 -15.31 -22.28
CA LEU A 7 14.24 -16.40 -21.93
C LEU A 7 13.99 -17.76 -22.59
N SER A 8 13.08 -17.87 -23.56
CA SER A 8 13.01 -19.07 -24.42
C SER A 8 14.23 -19.16 -25.34
N ASP A 9 14.48 -20.34 -25.91
CA ASP A 9 15.61 -20.55 -26.83
C ASP A 9 15.58 -19.56 -28.00
N GLY A 10 14.40 -19.32 -28.60
CA GLY A 10 14.26 -18.34 -29.68
C GLY A 10 14.51 -16.89 -29.26
N TRP A 11 14.22 -16.55 -28.00
CA TRP A 11 14.52 -15.22 -27.45
C TRP A 11 16.01 -15.08 -27.12
N LEU A 12 16.64 -16.12 -26.58
CA LEU A 12 18.07 -16.15 -26.26
C LEU A 12 18.95 -16.03 -27.50
N GLU A 13 18.55 -16.63 -28.63
CA GLU A 13 19.25 -16.43 -29.91
C GLU A 13 19.18 -14.97 -30.39
N GLN A 14 18.04 -14.29 -30.20
CA GLN A 14 17.93 -12.87 -30.52
C GLN A 14 18.79 -12.00 -29.60
N LEU A 15 18.82 -12.31 -28.30
CA LEU A 15 19.71 -11.62 -27.36
C LEU A 15 21.18 -11.82 -27.75
N LYS A 16 21.59 -13.05 -28.07
CA LYS A 16 22.96 -13.36 -28.48
C LYS A 16 23.37 -12.58 -29.73
N PHE A 17 22.48 -12.49 -30.72
CA PHE A 17 22.70 -11.65 -31.90
C PHE A 17 22.84 -10.17 -31.53
N ALA A 18 21.94 -9.64 -30.69
CA ALA A 18 21.99 -8.25 -30.25
C ALA A 18 23.29 -7.93 -29.47
N LEU A 19 23.76 -8.83 -28.61
CA LEU A 19 25.02 -8.68 -27.89
C LEU A 19 26.23 -8.71 -28.83
N HIS A 20 26.20 -9.55 -29.87
CA HIS A 20 27.24 -9.58 -30.89
C HIS A 20 27.33 -8.24 -31.64
N GLU A 21 26.20 -7.73 -32.12
CA GLU A 21 26.13 -6.44 -32.82
C GLU A 21 26.53 -5.29 -31.91
N ALA A 22 26.06 -5.27 -30.66
CA ALA A 22 26.43 -4.27 -29.68
C ALA A 22 27.95 -4.24 -29.48
N ARG A 23 28.58 -5.40 -29.29
CA ARG A 23 30.03 -5.51 -29.15
C ARG A 23 30.77 -5.04 -30.40
N ALA A 24 30.31 -5.40 -31.60
CA ALA A 24 30.91 -4.96 -32.85
C ALA A 24 30.87 -3.43 -33.03
N ASN A 25 29.88 -2.78 -32.42
CA ASN A 25 29.69 -1.33 -32.46
C ASN A 25 30.17 -0.60 -31.19
N GLY A 26 30.80 -1.29 -30.24
CA GLY A 26 31.29 -0.69 -28.99
C GLY A 26 30.18 -0.22 -28.03
N LEU A 27 28.99 -0.81 -28.12
CA LEU A 27 27.83 -0.51 -27.28
C LEU A 27 27.79 -1.42 -26.05
N GLN A 28 27.37 -0.86 -24.92
CA GLN A 28 27.05 -1.58 -23.70
C GLN A 28 25.58 -2.02 -23.72
N VAL A 29 25.30 -3.22 -23.20
CA VAL A 29 23.94 -3.72 -23.03
C VAL A 29 23.65 -3.99 -21.56
N ASP A 30 22.50 -3.49 -21.10
CA ASP A 30 21.86 -3.87 -19.85
C ASP A 30 20.54 -4.58 -20.18
N MET A 31 20.06 -5.47 -19.31
CA MET A 31 18.88 -6.30 -19.60
C MET A 31 17.94 -6.38 -18.40
N SER A 32 16.66 -6.10 -18.61
CA SER A 32 15.63 -6.38 -17.58
C SER A 32 15.62 -7.85 -17.21
N VAL A 33 15.48 -8.14 -15.92
CA VAL A 33 15.38 -9.53 -15.43
C VAL A 33 14.05 -10.20 -15.79
N ILE A 34 13.14 -9.47 -16.43
CA ILE A 34 11.80 -9.93 -16.75
C ILE A 34 11.26 -9.32 -18.04
N SER A 35 10.23 -9.96 -18.61
CA SER A 35 9.36 -9.31 -19.60
C SER A 35 8.57 -8.18 -18.93
N SER A 36 9.05 -6.93 -19.06
CA SER A 36 8.46 -5.71 -18.47
C SER A 36 8.78 -5.54 -16.97
N TRP A 37 7.78 -5.50 -16.07
CA TRP A 37 7.89 -5.40 -14.60
C TRP A 37 6.60 -5.93 -13.94
N ASP A 38 6.41 -6.10 -12.64
CA ASP A 38 7.38 -6.28 -11.54
C ASP A 38 8.07 -7.65 -11.63
N MET A 39 9.19 -7.84 -10.92
CA MET A 39 9.95 -9.10 -10.89
C MET A 39 9.04 -10.32 -10.63
N GLY A 40 9.08 -11.31 -11.51
CA GLY A 40 8.09 -12.38 -11.58
C GLY A 40 8.22 -13.27 -12.83
N GLY A 41 7.26 -14.16 -13.06
CA GLY A 41 7.20 -14.96 -14.28
C GLY A 41 6.42 -16.26 -14.10
N PRO A 42 6.21 -17.04 -15.18
CA PRO A 42 5.46 -18.29 -15.14
C PRO A 42 6.13 -19.39 -14.29
N TRP A 43 7.42 -19.23 -13.96
CA TRP A 43 8.16 -20.13 -13.06
C TRP A 43 7.99 -19.81 -11.57
N ILE A 44 7.30 -18.72 -11.21
CA ILE A 44 7.04 -18.37 -9.82
C ILE A 44 5.89 -19.23 -9.31
N GLU A 45 6.19 -20.13 -8.39
CA GLU A 45 5.18 -20.90 -7.68
C GLU A 45 4.35 -20.00 -6.74
N PRO A 46 3.07 -20.32 -6.49
CA PRO A 46 2.21 -19.49 -5.64
C PRO A 46 2.76 -19.15 -4.24
N ARG A 47 3.55 -20.05 -3.63
CA ARG A 47 4.18 -19.81 -2.32
C ARG A 47 5.31 -18.77 -2.34
N HIS A 48 5.83 -18.43 -3.52
CA HIS A 48 6.88 -17.43 -3.73
C HIS A 48 6.35 -16.19 -4.46
N ALA A 49 5.04 -16.11 -4.66
CA ALA A 49 4.39 -15.00 -5.33
C ALA A 49 4.03 -13.88 -4.34
N SER A 50 3.75 -12.69 -4.86
CA SER A 50 3.30 -11.53 -4.08
C SER A 50 2.11 -11.89 -3.19
N MET A 51 2.23 -11.51 -1.91
CA MET A 51 1.25 -11.81 -0.86
C MET A 51 0.85 -10.54 -0.13
N ALA A 52 -0.34 -10.58 0.47
CA ALA A 52 -0.85 -9.49 1.29
C ALA A 52 -1.51 -10.00 2.57
N LEU A 53 -1.59 -9.11 3.56
CA LEU A 53 -2.27 -9.34 4.83
C LEU A 53 -3.72 -8.90 4.75
N TYR A 54 -4.63 -9.79 5.16
CA TYR A 54 -6.07 -9.58 5.19
C TYR A 54 -6.61 -9.86 6.59
N ALA A 55 -7.78 -9.30 6.91
CA ALA A 55 -8.45 -9.51 8.19
C ALA A 55 -9.93 -9.80 8.01
N THR A 56 -10.50 -10.62 8.88
CA THR A 56 -11.95 -10.76 9.07
C THR A 56 -12.33 -10.56 10.54
N GLU A 57 -13.59 -10.16 10.76
CA GLU A 57 -14.17 -9.95 12.08
C GLU A 57 -15.37 -10.91 12.26
N ALA A 58 -15.49 -11.53 13.43
CA ALA A 58 -16.66 -12.32 13.83
C ALA A 58 -17.05 -12.00 15.27
N THR A 59 -18.35 -11.82 15.53
CA THR A 59 -18.88 -11.67 16.89
C THR A 59 -19.40 -13.01 17.39
N LEU A 60 -18.90 -13.47 18.53
CA LEU A 60 -19.23 -14.75 19.15
C LEU A 60 -19.73 -14.53 20.59
N ALA A 61 -20.72 -15.31 21.01
CA ALA A 61 -21.16 -15.33 22.40
C ALA A 61 -20.34 -16.37 23.17
N GLY A 62 -19.67 -15.96 24.24
CA GLY A 62 -18.97 -16.84 25.16
C GLY A 62 -19.88 -17.41 26.26
N GLY A 63 -19.32 -18.27 27.11
CA GLY A 63 -20.04 -18.96 28.19
C GLY A 63 -20.42 -20.40 27.85
N ALA A 64 -20.08 -20.88 26.67
CA ALA A 64 -20.17 -22.27 26.24
C ALA A 64 -18.98 -22.64 25.34
N PRO A 65 -18.63 -23.93 25.19
CA PRO A 65 -17.65 -24.37 24.22
C PRO A 65 -18.05 -23.95 22.80
N LEU A 66 -17.14 -23.28 22.10
CA LEU A 66 -17.31 -22.88 20.71
C LEU A 66 -16.62 -23.89 19.80
N ASP A 67 -17.34 -24.32 18.76
CA ASP A 67 -16.81 -25.03 17.61
C ASP A 67 -17.42 -24.41 16.35
N VAL A 68 -16.75 -23.36 15.85
CA VAL A 68 -17.30 -22.49 14.80
C VAL A 68 -16.29 -22.30 13.67
N ALA A 69 -16.78 -22.27 12.43
CA ALA A 69 -15.95 -21.87 11.29
C ALA A 69 -15.79 -20.35 11.30
N LEU A 70 -14.54 -19.86 11.35
CA LEU A 70 -14.27 -18.44 11.25
C LEU A 70 -14.37 -17.97 9.79
N PRO A 71 -14.85 -16.74 9.55
CA PRO A 71 -14.91 -16.18 8.22
C PRO A 71 -13.52 -16.11 7.58
N PHE A 72 -13.46 -16.42 6.28
CA PHE A 72 -12.24 -16.31 5.48
C PHE A 72 -12.29 -15.02 4.64
N PRO A 73 -11.20 -14.24 4.56
CA PRO A 73 -11.21 -12.99 3.82
C PRO A 73 -11.33 -13.21 2.31
N THR A 74 -12.04 -12.30 1.62
CA THR A 74 -12.08 -12.27 0.16
C THR A 74 -10.87 -11.49 -0.37
N PRO A 75 -10.06 -12.05 -1.30
CA PRO A 75 -8.95 -11.33 -1.88
C PRO A 75 -9.44 -10.17 -2.76
N GLU A 76 -8.68 -9.06 -2.76
CA GLU A 76 -8.99 -7.85 -3.55
C GLU A 76 -8.82 -8.05 -5.07
N ARG A 77 -8.05 -9.07 -5.44
CA ARG A 77 -7.68 -9.40 -6.81
C ARG A 77 -8.04 -10.86 -7.09
N ALA A 78 -8.06 -11.22 -8.36
CA ALA A 78 -8.29 -12.60 -8.80
C ALA A 78 -7.08 -13.47 -8.45
N ALA A 79 -6.89 -13.73 -7.16
CA ALA A 79 -5.97 -14.74 -6.66
C ALA A 79 -6.31 -16.08 -7.31
N PRO A 80 -5.33 -16.86 -7.80
CA PRO A 80 -5.60 -18.20 -8.29
C PRO A 80 -6.27 -19.00 -7.17
N LEU A 81 -7.36 -19.71 -7.49
CA LEU A 81 -8.15 -20.45 -6.50
C LEU A 81 -7.89 -21.95 -6.62
N GLY A 82 -7.89 -22.64 -5.48
CA GLY A 82 -7.89 -24.09 -5.39
C GLY A 82 -9.30 -24.69 -5.57
N PRO A 83 -9.42 -26.02 -5.52
CA PRO A 83 -10.70 -26.72 -5.66
C PRO A 83 -11.75 -26.37 -4.60
N ASP A 84 -11.32 -25.88 -3.44
CA ASP A 84 -12.17 -25.44 -2.33
C ASP A 84 -12.65 -23.98 -2.45
N GLY A 85 -12.28 -23.30 -3.55
CA GLY A 85 -12.60 -21.90 -3.80
C GLY A 85 -11.76 -20.90 -2.98
N ARG A 86 -10.79 -21.37 -2.19
CA ARG A 86 -9.83 -20.50 -1.48
C ARG A 86 -8.61 -20.23 -2.35
N PRO A 87 -7.82 -19.17 -2.08
CA PRO A 87 -6.56 -18.95 -2.78
C PRO A 87 -5.65 -20.19 -2.73
N VAL A 88 -4.95 -20.48 -3.82
CA VAL A 88 -4.03 -21.65 -3.91
C VAL A 88 -2.91 -21.63 -2.88
N PHE A 89 -2.61 -20.45 -2.30
CA PHE A 89 -1.68 -20.30 -1.20
C PHE A 89 -2.18 -19.27 -0.20
N TRP A 90 -2.25 -19.69 1.06
CA TRP A 90 -2.56 -18.83 2.20
C TRP A 90 -2.06 -19.45 3.50
N THR A 91 -1.91 -18.64 4.55
CA THR A 91 -1.60 -19.07 5.90
C THR A 91 -2.22 -18.12 6.92
N ASP A 92 -2.68 -18.65 8.06
CA ASP A 92 -3.09 -17.82 9.19
C ASP A 92 -1.84 -17.13 9.79
N VAL A 93 -1.91 -15.82 9.93
CA VAL A 93 -0.89 -15.01 10.60
C VAL A 93 -1.16 -14.97 12.10
N ALA A 94 -2.41 -14.69 12.47
CA ALA A 94 -2.87 -14.74 13.85
C ALA A 94 -4.39 -14.77 13.94
N VAL A 95 -4.91 -15.32 15.04
CA VAL A 95 -6.31 -15.18 15.43
C VAL A 95 -6.36 -14.57 16.82
N LEU A 96 -6.95 -13.39 16.94
CA LEU A 96 -7.04 -12.65 18.20
C LEU A 96 -8.50 -12.51 18.62
N ALA A 97 -8.78 -12.52 19.92
CA ALA A 97 -10.10 -12.21 20.45
C ALA A 97 -10.05 -11.08 21.47
N LEU A 98 -11.03 -10.17 21.38
CA LEU A 98 -11.24 -9.08 22.32
C LEU A 98 -12.66 -9.15 22.87
N ARG A 99 -12.78 -9.11 24.20
CA ARG A 99 -14.08 -9.13 24.88
C ARG A 99 -14.69 -7.74 24.86
N GLU A 100 -15.98 -7.66 24.51
CA GLU A 100 -16.81 -6.45 24.58
C GLU A 100 -16.07 -5.20 24.03
N PRO A 101 -15.56 -5.29 22.79
CA PRO A 101 -14.59 -4.32 22.31
C PRO A 101 -15.21 -2.94 22.13
N ARG A 102 -14.42 -1.92 22.43
CA ARG A 102 -14.79 -0.52 22.18
C ARG A 102 -14.37 -0.14 20.77
N ARG A 103 -15.17 0.71 20.13
CA ARG A 103 -14.81 1.37 18.88
C ARG A 103 -14.57 2.85 19.14
N LEU A 104 -13.71 3.44 18.33
CA LEU A 104 -13.59 4.88 18.23
C LEU A 104 -14.94 5.47 17.80
N PRO A 105 -15.22 6.74 18.12
CA PRO A 105 -16.46 7.36 17.69
C PRO A 105 -16.44 7.78 16.21
N ALA A 106 -15.29 7.71 15.51
CA ALA A 106 -15.09 8.48 14.30
C ALA A 106 -14.26 7.81 13.20
N HIS A 107 -14.36 8.34 11.99
CA HIS A 107 -13.45 8.12 10.86
C HIS A 107 -12.71 9.41 10.51
N ASP A 108 -11.38 9.34 10.38
CA ASP A 108 -10.52 10.54 10.29
C ASP A 108 -9.79 10.67 8.95
N PHE A 109 -9.90 11.83 8.33
CA PHE A 109 -9.11 12.27 7.18
C PHE A 109 -8.18 13.38 7.62
N VAL A 110 -6.88 13.20 7.44
CA VAL A 110 -5.86 14.24 7.66
C VAL A 110 -5.29 14.65 6.32
N LEU A 111 -5.50 15.90 5.96
CA LEU A 111 -5.01 16.52 4.73
C LEU A 111 -3.87 17.49 5.07
N ARG A 112 -2.73 17.37 4.40
CA ARG A 112 -1.70 18.41 4.37
C ARG A 112 -2.05 19.36 3.24
N LEU A 113 -2.31 20.62 3.59
CA LEU A 113 -2.68 21.66 2.62
C LEU A 113 -1.49 22.00 1.70
N ASP A 114 -1.80 22.52 0.52
CA ASP A 114 -0.79 22.98 -0.44
C ASP A 114 -0.90 24.50 -0.71
N PRO A 115 0.22 25.25 -0.82
CA PRO A 115 1.59 24.86 -0.46
C PRO A 115 1.71 24.35 0.99
N PRO A 116 2.73 23.52 1.35
CA PRO A 116 2.81 22.87 2.66
C PRO A 116 3.29 23.81 3.78
N VAL A 117 2.69 25.00 3.86
CA VAL A 117 2.89 26.07 4.84
C VAL A 117 1.60 26.30 5.62
N ALA A 118 1.65 27.08 6.70
CA ALA A 118 0.47 27.40 7.49
C ALA A 118 -0.35 28.53 6.83
N HIS A 119 -1.55 28.19 6.37
CA HIS A 119 -2.54 29.08 5.77
C HIS A 119 -3.54 29.60 6.79
N GLU A 120 -4.21 30.70 6.48
CA GLU A 120 -5.39 31.14 7.22
C GLU A 120 -6.65 30.65 6.52
N LEU A 121 -7.50 29.94 7.28
CA LEU A 121 -8.76 29.35 6.79
C LEU A 121 -9.96 30.16 7.28
N THR A 122 -10.95 30.36 6.41
CA THR A 122 -12.17 31.12 6.73
C THR A 122 -13.39 30.24 6.88
N GLU A 123 -13.51 29.22 6.05
CA GLU A 123 -14.63 28.29 6.08
C GLU A 123 -14.23 26.91 5.57
N VAL A 124 -15.02 25.91 5.96
CA VAL A 124 -15.03 24.60 5.31
C VAL A 124 -16.35 24.38 4.59
N VAL A 125 -16.30 23.61 3.51
CA VAL A 125 -17.48 23.22 2.75
C VAL A 125 -17.54 21.70 2.72
N LEU A 126 -18.69 21.13 3.05
CA LEU A 126 -18.95 19.70 2.96
C LEU A 126 -20.14 19.46 2.04
N ASP A 127 -20.00 18.51 1.13
CA ASP A 127 -21.10 18.03 0.28
C ASP A 127 -21.36 16.55 0.59
N GLN A 128 -22.62 16.18 0.83
CA GLN A 128 -23.00 14.78 1.04
C GLN A 128 -22.87 13.95 -0.24
N GLY A 129 -23.01 14.60 -1.41
CA GLY A 129 -23.19 13.98 -2.70
C GLY A 129 -24.39 13.04 -2.75
N GLN A 130 -24.46 12.21 -3.79
CA GLN A 130 -25.35 11.04 -3.83
C GLN A 130 -24.54 9.78 -4.15
N PRO A 131 -24.64 8.71 -3.35
CA PRO A 131 -23.99 7.46 -3.66
C PRO A 131 -24.79 6.72 -4.74
N ASN A 132 -24.24 6.58 -5.95
CA ASN A 132 -24.80 5.73 -7.00
C ASN A 132 -24.39 4.25 -6.78
N ALA A 133 -24.90 3.65 -5.69
CA ALA A 133 -24.52 2.30 -5.28
C ALA A 133 -25.45 1.21 -5.82
N PRO A 134 -24.92 0.02 -6.17
CA PRO A 134 -25.76 -1.15 -6.35
C PRO A 134 -26.66 -1.37 -5.12
N ALA A 135 -27.88 -1.87 -5.33
CA ALA A 135 -28.89 -1.99 -4.28
C ALA A 135 -28.37 -2.71 -3.01
N ALA A 136 -27.58 -3.78 -3.18
CA ALA A 136 -27.01 -4.54 -2.07
C ALA A 136 -26.04 -3.73 -1.19
N LEU A 137 -25.34 -2.73 -1.76
CA LEU A 137 -24.46 -1.84 -1.02
C LEU A 137 -25.23 -0.65 -0.46
N ALA A 138 -26.16 -0.09 -1.25
CA ALA A 138 -26.98 1.07 -0.88
C ALA A 138 -27.71 0.88 0.46
N VAL A 139 -28.21 -0.33 0.74
CA VAL A 139 -28.91 -0.65 2.00
C VAL A 139 -28.02 -0.56 3.25
N THR A 140 -26.69 -0.58 3.07
CA THR A 140 -25.71 -0.48 4.17
C THR A 140 -25.17 0.93 4.39
N MET A 141 -25.54 1.87 3.51
CA MET A 141 -24.97 3.22 3.44
C MET A 141 -25.89 4.28 4.05
N THR A 142 -25.30 5.25 4.77
CA THR A 142 -25.98 6.43 5.31
C THR A 142 -25.11 7.68 5.15
N PRO A 143 -25.69 8.85 4.81
CA PRO A 143 -24.93 10.10 4.81
C PRO A 143 -24.39 10.42 6.20
N VAL A 144 -23.22 11.06 6.24
CA VAL A 144 -22.63 11.55 7.49
C VAL A 144 -23.56 12.55 8.15
N ARG A 145 -23.75 12.46 9.45
CA ARG A 145 -24.57 13.40 10.23
C ARG A 145 -23.70 14.38 10.98
N GLU A 146 -22.85 13.91 11.89
CA GLU A 146 -21.99 14.78 12.68
C GLU A 146 -20.55 14.69 12.19
N PHE A 147 -19.87 15.82 12.21
CA PHE A 147 -18.45 15.90 11.89
C PHE A 147 -17.74 16.91 12.79
N SER A 148 -16.42 16.80 12.84
CA SER A 148 -15.55 17.82 13.43
C SER A 148 -14.41 18.15 12.50
N VAL A 149 -13.92 19.39 12.58
CA VAL A 149 -12.70 19.84 11.92
C VAL A 149 -11.73 20.30 12.98
N ALA A 150 -10.52 19.77 12.91
CA ALA A 150 -9.39 20.22 13.70
C ALA A 150 -8.26 20.69 12.79
N VAL A 151 -7.45 21.62 13.26
CA VAL A 151 -6.32 22.17 12.50
C VAL A 151 -5.03 22.02 13.28
N SER A 152 -3.92 21.91 12.55
CA SER A 152 -2.57 21.96 13.10
C SER A 152 -1.68 22.84 12.21
N PRO A 153 -0.96 23.82 12.77
CA PRO A 153 0.03 24.61 12.04
C PRO A 153 1.39 23.89 11.91
N ALA A 154 1.63 22.80 12.65
CA ALA A 154 2.94 22.15 12.78
C ALA A 154 2.97 20.77 12.09
N GLY A 155 2.56 19.74 12.83
CA GLY A 155 2.61 18.33 12.43
C GLY A 155 1.23 17.72 12.19
N ALA A 156 1.20 16.42 11.91
CA ALA A 156 0.00 15.65 11.62
C ALA A 156 -0.30 14.62 12.73
N ASN A 157 0.38 14.70 13.87
CA ASN A 157 0.13 13.79 14.99
C ASN A 157 -1.15 14.19 15.71
N GLU A 158 -1.81 13.23 16.37
CA GLU A 158 -3.09 13.45 17.04
C GLU A 158 -3.07 14.64 18.02
N ALA A 159 -1.96 14.81 18.77
CA ALA A 159 -1.76 15.85 19.77
C ALA A 159 -1.53 17.25 19.16
N ASP A 160 -1.18 17.34 17.88
CA ASP A 160 -0.93 18.64 17.22
C ASP A 160 -2.24 19.35 16.85
N PHE A 161 -3.35 18.62 16.81
CA PHE A 161 -4.62 19.11 16.31
C PHE A 161 -5.47 19.75 17.40
N THR A 162 -5.92 20.98 17.13
CA THR A 162 -6.96 21.66 17.92
C THR A 162 -8.28 21.62 17.16
N GLU A 163 -9.34 21.10 17.79
CA GLU A 163 -10.70 21.13 17.23
C GLU A 163 -11.20 22.58 17.15
N VAL A 164 -11.55 23.04 15.95
CA VAL A 164 -12.01 24.41 15.67
C VAL A 164 -13.46 24.48 15.24
N LEU A 165 -14.04 23.34 14.86
CA LEU A 165 -15.43 23.23 14.44
C LEU A 165 -15.97 21.85 14.77
N ARG A 166 -17.21 21.80 15.27
CA ARG A 166 -18.05 20.62 15.35
C ARG A 166 -19.44 21.00 14.90
N ALA A 167 -20.00 20.26 13.96
CA ALA A 167 -21.27 20.61 13.34
C ALA A 167 -22.03 19.38 12.83
N THR A 168 -23.28 19.63 12.42
CA THR A 168 -24.18 18.63 11.83
C THR A 168 -24.44 18.98 10.37
N LEU A 169 -24.36 17.97 9.49
CA LEU A 169 -24.74 18.05 8.09
C LEU A 169 -26.20 17.65 7.92
N ALA A 170 -26.94 18.42 7.14
CA ALA A 170 -28.22 17.96 6.59
C ALA A 170 -27.97 16.74 5.69
N ALA A 171 -28.92 15.80 5.64
CA ALA A 171 -28.83 14.58 4.82
C ALA A 171 -29.01 14.82 3.30
N ALA A 172 -29.10 16.09 2.88
CA ALA A 172 -29.32 16.48 1.50
C ALA A 172 -28.00 16.65 0.73
N PRO A 173 -27.95 16.26 -0.55
CA PRO A 173 -26.83 16.59 -1.44
C PRO A 173 -26.68 18.11 -1.62
N GLY A 174 -25.47 18.54 -1.95
CA GLY A 174 -25.12 19.93 -2.19
C GLY A 174 -24.20 20.51 -1.12
N PRO A 175 -23.49 21.61 -1.44
CA PRO A 175 -22.48 22.18 -0.57
C PRO A 175 -23.10 22.85 0.66
N GLN A 176 -22.65 22.44 1.84
CA GLN A 176 -22.98 23.03 3.13
C GLN A 176 -21.75 23.73 3.69
N ARG A 177 -21.86 25.03 3.99
CA ARG A 177 -20.75 25.91 4.37
C ARG A 177 -20.73 26.16 5.87
N PHE A 178 -19.55 26.08 6.47
CA PHE A 178 -19.35 26.28 7.91
C PHE A 178 -18.18 27.23 8.13
N LYS A 179 -18.44 28.38 8.76
CA LYS A 179 -17.41 29.36 9.10
C LYS A 179 -16.51 28.82 10.21
N LEU A 180 -15.21 29.05 10.07
CA LEU A 180 -14.22 28.78 11.10
C LEU A 180 -14.00 30.03 11.97
N PRO A 181 -13.47 29.87 13.20
CA PRO A 181 -13.05 31.00 14.03
C PRO A 181 -12.03 31.90 13.29
N ALA A 182 -12.09 33.21 13.52
CA ALA A 182 -11.14 34.15 12.92
C ALA A 182 -9.70 33.82 13.34
N GLY A 183 -8.74 33.95 12.42
CA GLY A 183 -7.34 33.62 12.66
C GLY A 183 -7.04 32.11 12.73
N THR A 184 -7.96 31.24 12.27
CA THR A 184 -7.71 29.79 12.20
C THR A 184 -6.54 29.51 11.24
N ARG A 185 -5.39 29.13 11.79
CA ARG A 185 -4.19 28.80 11.01
C ARG A 185 -3.99 27.29 10.90
N ALA A 186 -3.78 26.81 9.67
CA ALA A 186 -3.64 25.39 9.38
C ALA A 186 -2.57 25.13 8.32
N ARG A 187 -1.65 24.21 8.63
CA ARG A 187 -0.83 23.49 7.64
C ARG A 187 -1.45 22.13 7.34
N HIS A 188 -2.06 21.52 8.35
CA HIS A 188 -2.85 20.30 8.26
C HIS A 188 -4.28 20.55 8.72
N VAL A 189 -5.23 19.90 8.06
CA VAL A 189 -6.64 19.89 8.43
C VAL A 189 -7.07 18.45 8.66
N ARG A 190 -7.71 18.19 9.80
CA ARG A 190 -8.31 16.90 10.12
C ARG A 190 -9.82 17.02 10.08
N LEU A 191 -10.44 16.32 9.13
CA LEU A 191 -11.89 16.08 9.10
C LEU A 191 -12.18 14.76 9.82
N ARG A 192 -13.04 14.77 10.83
CA ARG A 192 -13.57 13.55 11.46
C ARG A 192 -15.05 13.41 11.16
N LEU A 193 -15.45 12.26 10.63
CA LEU A 193 -16.85 11.86 10.53
C LEU A 193 -17.20 11.17 11.85
N LEU A 194 -18.21 11.65 12.57
CA LEU A 194 -18.52 11.22 13.94
C LEU A 194 -19.76 10.33 14.03
N SER A 195 -20.70 10.47 13.10
CA SER A 195 -21.90 9.64 13.05
C SER A 195 -22.52 9.65 11.65
N GLY A 196 -23.35 8.65 11.38
CA GLY A 196 -24.27 8.62 10.24
C GLY A 196 -25.69 9.04 10.64
N HIS A 197 -26.51 9.43 9.66
CA HIS A 197 -27.93 9.76 9.92
C HIS A 197 -28.74 8.54 10.38
N ASP A 198 -28.40 7.35 9.87
CA ASP A 198 -29.04 6.09 10.22
C ASP A 198 -28.07 5.20 11.01
N PRO A 199 -28.26 5.03 12.33
CA PRO A 199 -27.34 4.25 13.17
C PRO A 199 -27.40 2.75 12.88
N ALA A 200 -28.41 2.25 12.15
CA ALA A 200 -28.48 0.85 11.74
C ALA A 200 -27.59 0.54 10.53
N ARG A 201 -27.08 1.57 9.84
CA ARG A 201 -26.24 1.44 8.65
C ARG A 201 -24.79 1.71 8.99
N SER A 202 -23.96 0.70 8.78
CA SER A 202 -22.56 0.71 9.23
C SER A 202 -21.62 1.50 8.32
N ARG A 203 -22.05 1.90 7.12
CA ARG A 203 -21.21 2.62 6.16
C ARG A 203 -21.62 4.07 6.03
N TRP A 204 -20.70 4.98 6.30
CA TRP A 204 -20.96 6.42 6.24
C TRP A 204 -20.46 6.99 4.94
N THR A 205 -21.24 7.89 4.35
CA THR A 205 -20.96 8.44 3.02
C THR A 205 -20.76 9.94 3.07
N LEU A 206 -19.75 10.44 2.36
CA LEU A 206 -19.49 11.86 2.18
C LEU A 206 -18.99 12.13 0.75
N GLY A 207 -19.55 13.14 0.09
CA GLY A 207 -19.17 13.57 -1.25
C GLY A 207 -17.82 14.25 -1.26
N GLU A 208 -17.79 15.48 -0.72
CA GLU A 208 -16.63 16.36 -0.81
C GLU A 208 -16.40 17.15 0.49
N PHE A 209 -15.16 17.54 0.71
CA PHE A 209 -14.64 18.42 1.75
C PHE A 209 -13.68 19.44 1.14
N GLN A 210 -13.93 20.71 1.46
CA GLN A 210 -13.11 21.83 1.05
C GLN A 210 -12.69 22.64 2.27
N ALA A 211 -11.48 23.18 2.25
CA ALA A 211 -10.98 24.13 3.24
C ALA A 211 -10.58 25.41 2.52
N LEU A 212 -11.32 26.50 2.74
CA LEU A 212 -11.18 27.73 1.96
C LEU A 212 -10.30 28.75 2.68
N SER A 213 -9.38 29.36 1.92
CA SER A 213 -8.54 30.47 2.36
C SER A 213 -9.32 31.79 2.45
N THR A 214 -8.66 32.86 2.90
CA THR A 214 -9.21 34.23 2.90
C THR A 214 -9.52 34.78 1.52
N THR A 215 -8.92 34.22 0.46
CA THR A 215 -9.17 34.60 -0.94
C THR A 215 -10.15 33.65 -1.65
N GLY A 216 -10.73 32.69 -0.92
CA GLY A 216 -11.70 31.72 -1.48
C GLY A 216 -11.08 30.54 -2.22
N VAL A 217 -9.75 30.38 -2.18
CA VAL A 217 -9.07 29.21 -2.75
C VAL A 217 -9.30 27.98 -1.88
N ASN A 218 -9.69 26.85 -2.47
CA ASN A 218 -9.78 25.56 -1.79
C ASN A 218 -8.38 24.95 -1.61
N LEU A 219 -7.84 25.07 -0.41
CA LEU A 219 -6.54 24.55 -0.02
C LEU A 219 -6.54 23.04 0.27
N ALA A 220 -7.72 22.43 0.37
CA ALA A 220 -7.86 20.98 0.51
C ALA A 220 -7.94 20.26 -0.84
N ALA A 221 -8.09 20.96 -1.97
CA ALA A 221 -8.20 20.34 -3.29
C ALA A 221 -6.93 19.54 -3.65
N SER A 222 -7.10 18.31 -4.14
CA SER A 222 -5.98 17.46 -4.56
C SER A 222 -5.34 17.93 -5.88
N HIS A 223 -4.11 17.49 -6.14
CA HIS A 223 -3.42 17.80 -7.41
C HIS A 223 -4.19 17.28 -8.64
N THR A 224 -4.92 16.16 -8.51
CA THR A 224 -5.64 15.49 -9.62
C THR A 224 -6.68 16.40 -10.30
N VAL A 225 -7.15 17.41 -9.57
CA VAL A 225 -8.19 18.36 -9.99
C VAL A 225 -7.62 19.48 -10.83
N ASN A 226 -6.55 20.11 -10.34
CA ASN A 226 -6.03 21.34 -10.93
C ASN A 226 -4.93 21.06 -11.97
N ARG A 227 -4.19 19.94 -11.87
CA ARG A 227 -3.08 19.51 -12.78
C ARG A 227 -1.96 20.52 -13.07
N LEU A 228 -2.15 21.77 -12.67
CA LEU A 228 -1.28 22.93 -12.90
C LEU A 228 -0.56 23.36 -11.61
N ILE A 229 -1.04 22.93 -10.45
CA ILE A 229 -0.50 23.27 -9.14
C ILE A 229 -0.59 22.01 -8.28
N ASP A 230 0.45 21.76 -7.48
CA ASP A 230 0.40 20.82 -6.36
C ASP A 230 -0.85 21.07 -5.51
N GLY A 231 -1.39 19.99 -4.94
CA GLY A 231 -2.64 20.04 -4.19
C GLY A 231 -2.50 19.29 -2.88
N ALA A 232 -3.52 19.39 -2.04
CA ALA A 232 -3.47 18.80 -0.72
C ALA A 232 -3.22 17.29 -0.79
N LEU A 233 -2.32 16.82 0.07
CA LEU A 233 -2.01 15.41 0.21
C LEU A 233 -2.83 14.82 1.36
N THR A 234 -3.56 13.74 1.08
CA THR A 234 -4.16 12.92 2.15
C THR A 234 -3.05 12.17 2.88
N VAL A 235 -2.70 12.63 4.08
CA VAL A 235 -1.66 12.05 4.94
C VAL A 235 -2.18 10.84 5.70
N ARG A 236 -3.46 10.88 6.09
CA ARG A 236 -4.13 9.79 6.80
C ARG A 236 -5.59 9.74 6.35
N ALA A 237 -6.11 8.55 6.11
CA ALA A 237 -7.52 8.33 5.86
C ALA A 237 -7.90 6.91 6.29
N PRO A 238 -9.17 6.65 6.66
CA PRO A 238 -9.68 5.29 6.76
C PRO A 238 -9.52 4.54 5.44
N MET A 239 -9.33 3.22 5.51
CA MET A 239 -9.38 2.35 4.34
C MET A 239 -10.76 2.49 3.67
N PRO A 240 -10.85 2.78 2.36
CA PRO A 240 -12.13 2.75 1.66
C PRO A 240 -12.62 1.31 1.46
N LEU A 241 -13.93 1.15 1.27
CA LEU A 241 -14.44 0.01 0.52
C LEU A 241 -14.23 0.30 -0.98
N GLY A 242 -13.49 -0.55 -1.68
CA GLY A 242 -13.40 -0.48 -3.14
C GLY A 242 -14.65 -1.10 -3.78
N TYR A 243 -15.57 -0.26 -4.23
CA TYR A 243 -16.41 -0.59 -5.38
C TYR A 243 -16.41 0.64 -6.30
N ASN A 244 -16.07 0.44 -7.58
CA ASN A 244 -15.82 1.52 -8.54
C ASN A 244 -14.76 2.55 -8.06
N GLU A 245 -14.90 3.82 -8.49
CA GLU A 245 -13.97 4.93 -8.24
C GLU A 245 -14.03 5.49 -6.80
N TRP A 246 -14.54 4.74 -5.82
CA TRP A 246 -14.82 5.26 -4.47
C TRP A 246 -13.66 5.09 -3.50
N LYS A 247 -12.77 6.09 -3.48
CA LYS A 247 -11.56 6.12 -2.64
C LYS A 247 -11.52 7.37 -1.76
N ALA A 248 -10.66 7.36 -0.75
CA ALA A 248 -10.48 8.49 0.17
C ALA A 248 -10.17 9.82 -0.56
N GLY A 249 -9.52 9.76 -1.74
CA GLY A 249 -9.26 10.93 -2.58
C GLY A 249 -10.52 11.62 -3.15
N ASN A 250 -11.70 10.99 -3.09
CA ASN A 250 -12.94 11.64 -3.53
C ASN A 250 -13.36 12.77 -2.58
N ILE A 251 -12.99 12.67 -1.30
CA ILE A 251 -13.31 13.70 -0.32
C ILE A 251 -12.68 15.04 -0.70
N ASN A 252 -11.60 15.06 -1.46
CA ASN A 252 -10.91 16.31 -1.76
C ASN A 252 -10.56 16.45 -3.26
N ASN A 253 -11.39 15.85 -4.12
CA ASN A 253 -11.20 15.86 -5.56
C ASN A 253 -11.66 17.17 -6.24
N GLY A 254 -11.98 18.23 -5.49
CA GLY A 254 -12.31 19.56 -6.00
C GLY A 254 -13.45 19.57 -7.01
N SER A 255 -14.20 18.48 -7.08
CA SER A 255 -15.26 18.26 -8.03
C SER A 255 -16.48 17.91 -7.21
N VAL A 256 -17.44 18.83 -7.24
CA VAL A 256 -18.83 18.57 -6.90
C VAL A 256 -19.38 17.64 -7.99
N THR A 257 -18.86 16.41 -8.08
CA THR A 257 -19.17 15.42 -9.12
C THR A 257 -20.58 14.89 -8.94
N GLY A 258 -21.56 15.75 -9.21
CA GLY A 258 -22.97 15.43 -9.39
C GLY A 258 -23.50 14.32 -8.47
N PRO A 259 -24.43 13.50 -8.95
CA PRO A 259 -25.02 12.44 -8.13
C PRO A 259 -24.15 11.18 -8.01
N THR A 260 -22.82 11.24 -8.21
CA THR A 260 -22.00 10.02 -8.42
C THR A 260 -20.66 9.93 -7.67
N GLY A 261 -20.06 11.01 -7.20
CA GLY A 261 -18.75 10.96 -6.51
C GLY A 261 -18.85 11.07 -4.99
N VAL A 262 -18.92 9.93 -4.31
CA VAL A 262 -19.06 9.87 -2.84
C VAL A 262 -18.09 8.85 -2.25
N PHE A 263 -17.30 9.28 -1.27
CA PHE A 263 -16.54 8.39 -0.40
C PHE A 263 -17.48 7.58 0.51
N CYS A 264 -17.12 6.33 0.80
CA CYS A 264 -17.85 5.45 1.70
C CYS A 264 -16.89 4.73 2.66
N THR A 265 -17.22 4.71 3.96
CA THR A 265 -16.41 4.00 4.96
C THR A 265 -16.47 2.48 4.75
N HIS A 266 -15.38 1.79 5.11
CA HIS A 266 -15.33 0.33 5.06
C HIS A 266 -16.21 -0.36 6.12
N GLY A 267 -16.82 0.38 7.02
CA GLY A 267 -17.75 -0.14 8.01
C GLY A 267 -17.73 0.73 9.24
N ALA A 268 -18.06 0.12 10.38
CA ALA A 268 -18.02 0.79 11.67
C ALA A 268 -16.63 1.38 11.97
N PRO A 269 -16.55 2.39 12.85
CA PRO A 269 -15.28 2.93 13.30
C PRO A 269 -14.31 1.85 13.81
N ALA A 270 -13.01 2.14 13.73
CA ALA A 270 -11.97 1.22 14.16
C ALA A 270 -12.00 0.97 15.68
N PHE A 271 -11.35 -0.09 16.13
CA PHE A 271 -11.33 -0.45 17.55
C PHE A 271 -10.45 0.49 18.40
N ASP A 272 -10.84 0.67 19.67
CA ASP A 272 -10.07 1.36 20.70
C ASP A 272 -9.62 0.36 21.77
N ILE A 273 -8.41 -0.17 21.62
CA ILE A 273 -7.83 -1.23 22.45
C ILE A 273 -6.86 -0.59 23.45
N ARG A 274 -7.34 -0.23 24.63
CA ARG A 274 -6.53 0.52 25.62
C ARG A 274 -5.45 -0.31 26.30
N ASP A 275 -5.68 -1.61 26.39
CA ASP A 275 -4.70 -2.56 26.91
C ASP A 275 -4.58 -3.74 25.95
N PRO A 276 -3.50 -3.80 25.14
CA PRO A 276 -3.23 -4.95 24.28
C PRO A 276 -3.09 -6.28 25.03
N ALA A 277 -2.94 -6.27 26.36
CA ALA A 277 -2.97 -7.48 27.18
C ALA A 277 -4.34 -8.18 27.12
N GLU A 278 -5.44 -7.44 26.90
CA GLU A 278 -6.80 -7.97 26.79
C GLU A 278 -7.03 -8.81 25.52
N LEU A 279 -6.16 -8.66 24.51
CA LEU A 279 -6.20 -9.51 23.32
C LEU A 279 -5.75 -10.92 23.67
N VAL A 280 -6.65 -11.89 23.49
CA VAL A 280 -6.37 -13.31 23.65
C VAL A 280 -5.90 -13.86 22.30
N ASP A 281 -4.70 -14.44 22.28
CA ASP A 281 -4.21 -15.15 21.10
C ASP A 281 -4.84 -16.55 21.02
N LEU A 282 -5.68 -16.75 20.01
CA LEU A 282 -6.39 -17.98 19.70
C LEU A 282 -5.79 -18.71 18.50
N THR A 283 -4.63 -18.27 17.98
CA THR A 283 -4.03 -18.85 16.76
C THR A 283 -3.85 -20.35 16.88
N GLY A 284 -3.35 -20.84 18.02
CA GLY A 284 -3.18 -22.28 18.29
C GLY A 284 -4.48 -23.07 18.52
N LYS A 285 -5.65 -22.41 18.48
CA LYS A 285 -6.98 -23.02 18.67
C LYS A 285 -7.78 -23.10 17.37
N VAL A 286 -7.19 -22.70 16.26
CA VAL A 286 -7.80 -22.74 14.93
C VAL A 286 -7.11 -23.83 14.10
N ASP A 287 -7.90 -24.72 13.51
CA ASP A 287 -7.38 -25.75 12.61
C ASP A 287 -7.09 -25.21 11.19
N ARG A 288 -6.55 -26.07 10.32
CA ARG A 288 -6.21 -25.69 8.95
C ARG A 288 -7.43 -25.35 8.10
N GLU A 289 -8.61 -25.79 8.51
CA GLU A 289 -9.86 -25.48 7.83
C GLU A 289 -10.41 -24.11 8.27
N GLY A 290 -9.85 -23.51 9.32
CA GLY A 290 -10.27 -22.24 9.89
C GLY A 290 -11.35 -22.37 10.96
N ARG A 291 -11.51 -23.55 11.54
CA ARG A 291 -12.49 -23.83 12.59
C ARG A 291 -11.86 -23.62 13.96
N LEU A 292 -12.47 -22.75 14.75
CA LEU A 292 -12.06 -22.37 16.09
C LEU A 292 -12.71 -23.30 17.11
N ARG A 293 -11.87 -23.93 17.95
CA ARG A 293 -12.32 -24.68 19.14
C ARG A 293 -11.88 -23.99 20.40
N TRP A 294 -12.82 -23.40 21.13
CA TRP A 294 -12.47 -22.55 22.27
C TRP A 294 -13.54 -22.55 23.37
N GLU A 295 -13.11 -22.81 24.61
CA GLU A 295 -13.88 -22.51 25.82
C GLU A 295 -13.81 -21.01 26.12
N ALA A 296 -14.69 -20.25 25.48
CA ALA A 296 -14.75 -18.79 25.64
C ALA A 296 -15.41 -18.43 26.98
N PRO A 297 -14.79 -17.59 27.82
CA PRO A 297 -15.43 -17.06 29.03
C PRO A 297 -16.75 -16.34 28.70
N PRO A 298 -17.74 -16.30 29.62
CA PRO A 298 -18.99 -15.57 29.42
C PRO A 298 -18.76 -14.12 28.97
N GLY A 299 -19.52 -13.65 27.98
CA GLY A 299 -19.40 -12.31 27.41
C GLY A 299 -19.55 -12.30 25.89
N SER A 300 -19.63 -11.11 25.29
CA SER A 300 -19.56 -10.95 23.83
C SER A 300 -18.10 -10.81 23.41
N TRP A 301 -17.66 -11.57 22.41
CA TRP A 301 -16.30 -11.57 21.91
C TRP A 301 -16.27 -11.17 20.46
N THR A 302 -15.35 -10.29 20.08
CA THR A 302 -14.98 -10.10 18.67
C THR A 302 -13.69 -10.81 18.39
N VAL A 303 -13.73 -11.72 17.42
CA VAL A 303 -12.58 -12.48 16.92
C VAL A 303 -12.09 -11.86 15.62
N PHE A 304 -10.81 -11.52 15.61
CA PHE A 304 -10.05 -11.08 14.45
C PHE A 304 -9.28 -12.26 13.89
N ARG A 305 -9.42 -12.55 12.60
CA ARG A 305 -8.58 -13.53 11.91
C ARG A 305 -7.73 -12.82 10.86
N TYR A 306 -6.42 -12.87 11.02
CA TYR A 306 -5.45 -12.30 10.10
C TYR A 306 -4.85 -13.39 9.23
N VAL A 307 -4.94 -13.21 7.91
CA VAL A 307 -4.51 -14.20 6.92
C VAL A 307 -3.53 -13.55 5.95
N CYS A 308 -2.41 -14.22 5.72
CA CYS A 308 -1.50 -13.92 4.61
C CYS A 308 -1.91 -14.79 3.44
N MET A 309 -2.20 -14.19 2.28
CA MET A 309 -2.55 -14.96 1.08
C MET A 309 -2.00 -14.33 -0.19
N ILE A 310 -1.83 -15.17 -1.21
CA ILE A 310 -1.40 -14.72 -2.54
C ILE A 310 -2.36 -13.67 -3.09
N THR A 311 -1.81 -12.57 -3.63
CA THR A 311 -2.60 -11.49 -4.22
C THR A 311 -3.13 -11.85 -5.60
N GLY A 312 -2.43 -12.74 -6.31
CA GLY A 312 -2.66 -13.00 -7.73
C GLY A 312 -2.12 -11.88 -8.64
N GLU A 313 -1.31 -10.98 -8.10
CA GLU A 313 -0.66 -9.93 -8.90
C GLU A 313 0.19 -10.57 -10.00
N LYS A 314 -0.01 -10.04 -11.21
CA LYS A 314 0.72 -10.44 -12.42
C LYS A 314 1.67 -9.35 -12.86
N LEU A 315 2.52 -9.69 -13.83
CA LEU A 315 3.37 -8.74 -14.52
C LEU A 315 2.54 -7.63 -15.18
N LYS A 316 3.10 -6.43 -15.23
CA LYS A 316 2.65 -5.23 -15.94
C LYS A 316 3.10 -5.31 -17.39
N VAL A 317 2.14 -5.32 -18.31
CA VAL A 317 2.41 -5.29 -19.77
C VAL A 317 3.41 -6.37 -20.24
N PRO A 318 3.32 -7.64 -19.77
CA PRO A 318 4.21 -8.69 -20.24
C PRO A 318 3.92 -9.02 -21.71
N SER A 319 4.90 -9.60 -22.40
CA SER A 319 4.61 -10.21 -23.69
C SER A 319 3.60 -11.35 -23.49
N PRO A 320 2.68 -11.63 -24.44
CA PRO A 320 1.61 -12.61 -24.24
C PRO A 320 2.08 -14.01 -23.82
N ALA A 321 3.31 -14.38 -24.17
CA ALA A 321 3.91 -15.69 -23.87
C ALA A 321 4.81 -15.68 -22.61
N SER A 322 4.85 -14.60 -21.84
CA SER A 322 5.74 -14.44 -20.68
C SER A 322 5.03 -13.97 -19.40
N ASP A 323 3.71 -13.84 -19.45
CA ASP A 323 2.91 -13.48 -18.28
C ASP A 323 3.02 -14.55 -17.19
N GLY A 324 2.89 -14.12 -15.93
CA GLY A 324 3.07 -14.96 -14.76
C GLY A 324 2.82 -14.19 -13.47
N LEU A 325 3.13 -14.83 -12.34
CA LEU A 325 2.95 -14.21 -11.02
C LEU A 325 4.11 -13.26 -10.72
N ALA A 326 3.79 -12.10 -10.16
CA ALA A 326 4.76 -11.25 -9.49
C ALA A 326 5.29 -11.97 -8.24
N SER A 327 6.59 -11.87 -7.98
CA SER A 327 7.25 -12.53 -6.86
C SER A 327 7.02 -11.83 -5.51
N ASP A 328 7.25 -12.54 -4.42
CA ASP A 328 7.27 -11.97 -3.07
C ASP A 328 8.56 -11.15 -2.85
N HIS A 329 8.44 -9.83 -2.89
CA HIS A 329 9.57 -8.91 -2.74
C HIS A 329 10.07 -8.80 -1.28
N LEU A 330 9.35 -9.39 -0.31
CA LEU A 330 9.81 -9.49 1.08
C LEU A 330 10.57 -10.81 1.35
N SER A 331 10.65 -11.71 0.38
CA SER A 331 11.31 -13.01 0.51
C SER A 331 12.60 -13.09 -0.30
N ALA A 332 13.74 -13.16 0.40
CA ALA A 332 15.04 -13.38 -0.23
C ALA A 332 15.07 -14.71 -1.01
N GLU A 333 14.33 -15.72 -0.56
CA GLU A 333 14.20 -16.99 -1.28
C GLU A 333 13.50 -16.78 -2.63
N ALA A 334 12.38 -16.06 -2.67
CA ALA A 334 11.66 -15.76 -3.90
C ALA A 334 12.53 -14.97 -4.89
N THR A 335 13.26 -13.96 -4.41
CA THR A 335 14.23 -13.21 -5.22
C THR A 335 15.33 -14.12 -5.78
N ARG A 336 15.93 -15.00 -4.96
CA ARG A 336 16.95 -15.94 -5.43
C ARG A 336 16.39 -16.90 -6.48
N ILE A 337 15.18 -17.41 -6.29
CA ILE A 337 14.52 -18.30 -7.27
C ILE A 337 14.39 -17.60 -8.62
N HIS A 338 13.86 -16.37 -8.65
CA HIS A 338 13.72 -15.61 -9.89
C HIS A 338 15.09 -15.33 -10.53
N MET A 339 16.02 -14.74 -9.79
CA MET A 339 17.33 -14.33 -10.32
C MET A 339 18.16 -15.52 -10.78
N ASN A 340 18.14 -16.65 -10.04
CA ASN A 340 18.82 -17.86 -10.47
C ASN A 340 18.20 -18.47 -11.72
N HIS A 341 16.88 -18.38 -11.89
CA HIS A 341 16.23 -18.80 -13.13
C HIS A 341 16.74 -17.97 -14.32
N VAL A 342 16.75 -16.64 -14.19
CA VAL A 342 17.26 -15.73 -15.23
C VAL A 342 18.72 -16.06 -15.57
N VAL A 343 19.59 -16.14 -14.56
CA VAL A 343 21.02 -16.46 -14.73
C VAL A 343 21.20 -17.83 -15.40
N ALA A 344 20.42 -18.84 -15.02
CA ALA A 344 20.50 -20.17 -15.61
C ALA A 344 20.14 -20.16 -17.11
N GLN A 345 19.07 -19.45 -17.50
CA GLN A 345 18.69 -19.32 -18.91
C GLN A 345 19.72 -18.53 -19.72
N LEU A 346 20.26 -17.45 -19.15
CA LEU A 346 21.35 -16.70 -19.79
C LEU A 346 22.57 -17.59 -20.01
N LYS A 347 22.98 -18.37 -19.01
CA LYS A 347 24.11 -19.31 -19.15
C LYS A 347 23.85 -20.38 -20.21
N LYS A 348 22.60 -20.82 -20.36
CA LYS A 348 22.19 -21.75 -21.41
C LYS A 348 22.37 -21.14 -22.81
N GLY A 349 21.95 -19.89 -23.01
CA GLY A 349 21.98 -19.25 -24.33
C GLY A 349 23.32 -18.60 -24.71
N LEU A 350 24.01 -18.00 -23.73
CA LEU A 350 25.22 -17.19 -23.93
C LEU A 350 26.52 -17.92 -23.55
N GLY A 351 26.41 -19.05 -22.84
CA GLY A 351 27.53 -19.78 -22.29
C GLY A 351 27.80 -19.44 -20.80
N PRO A 352 28.71 -20.18 -20.15
CA PRO A 352 28.90 -20.09 -18.70
C PRO A 352 29.51 -18.79 -18.20
N ASP A 353 30.28 -18.10 -19.05
CA ASP A 353 30.92 -16.81 -18.74
C ASP A 353 30.04 -15.65 -19.19
N LEU A 354 29.19 -15.17 -18.29
CA LEU A 354 28.33 -14.02 -18.58
C LEU A 354 29.10 -12.70 -18.57
N ALA A 355 30.21 -12.59 -17.82
CA ALA A 355 31.04 -11.39 -17.82
C ALA A 355 31.66 -11.11 -19.20
N GLY A 356 32.01 -12.18 -19.93
CA GLY A 356 32.50 -12.12 -21.30
C GLY A 356 31.41 -11.96 -22.38
N SER A 357 30.12 -12.00 -22.02
CA SER A 357 29.00 -12.03 -22.98
C SER A 357 28.70 -10.70 -23.67
N GLY A 358 29.19 -9.58 -23.10
CA GLY A 358 28.83 -8.22 -23.52
C GLY A 358 27.64 -7.63 -22.77
N LEU A 359 26.95 -8.43 -21.95
CA LEU A 359 25.96 -7.94 -20.99
C LEU A 359 26.67 -7.39 -19.76
N ARG A 360 26.34 -6.17 -19.34
CA ARG A 360 26.96 -5.53 -18.16
C ARG A 360 26.08 -5.64 -16.92
N ASN A 361 24.85 -5.12 -17.01
CA ASN A 361 23.92 -5.13 -15.87
C ASN A 361 22.65 -5.92 -16.17
N LEU A 362 22.16 -6.59 -15.14
CA LEU A 362 20.75 -6.92 -15.01
C LEU A 362 19.99 -5.67 -14.52
N TYR A 363 18.72 -5.56 -14.86
CA TYR A 363 17.89 -4.41 -14.53
C TYR A 363 16.62 -4.82 -13.78
N LEU A 364 16.36 -4.16 -12.65
CA LEU A 364 15.10 -4.18 -11.91
C LEU A 364 14.40 -2.85 -12.14
N ALA A 365 13.24 -2.86 -12.77
CA ALA A 365 12.41 -1.68 -12.96
C ALA A 365 11.86 -1.13 -11.63
N SER A 366 11.00 -0.12 -11.73
CA SER A 366 10.22 0.40 -10.62
C SER A 366 9.40 -0.67 -9.87
N TYR A 367 9.08 -0.38 -8.61
CA TYR A 367 8.33 -1.28 -7.74
C TYR A 367 6.84 -0.92 -7.80
N GLU A 368 5.99 -1.81 -8.29
CA GLU A 368 4.55 -1.57 -8.50
C GLU A 368 3.64 -2.63 -7.85
N VAL A 369 4.15 -3.38 -6.89
CA VAL A 369 3.35 -4.30 -6.08
C VAL A 369 2.53 -3.50 -5.06
N VAL A 370 1.20 -3.58 -5.15
CA VAL A 370 0.27 -2.82 -4.28
C VAL A 370 -0.43 -3.70 -3.24
N GLY A 371 -1.09 -3.03 -2.29
CA GLY A 371 -1.86 -3.66 -1.21
C GLY A 371 -1.12 -3.65 0.12
N LYS A 372 -1.66 -4.35 1.11
CA LYS A 372 -0.98 -4.59 2.40
C LYS A 372 0.06 -5.69 2.24
N VAL A 373 1.15 -5.39 1.51
CA VAL A 373 2.22 -6.35 1.19
C VAL A 373 2.67 -7.06 2.46
N TRP A 374 2.73 -8.39 2.40
CA TRP A 374 3.08 -9.24 3.52
C TRP A 374 3.79 -10.50 3.05
N SER A 375 4.54 -11.13 3.93
CA SER A 375 5.16 -12.43 3.69
C SER A 375 5.17 -13.26 4.97
N PRO A 376 5.10 -14.61 4.89
CA PRO A 376 5.23 -15.47 6.07
C PRO A 376 6.49 -15.20 6.90
N VAL A 377 7.58 -14.70 6.28
CA VAL A 377 8.83 -14.37 7.00
C VAL A 377 8.77 -13.03 7.74
N PHE A 378 7.81 -12.15 7.40
CA PHE A 378 7.80 -10.76 7.84
C PHE A 378 7.70 -10.63 9.37
N ALA A 379 6.93 -11.50 10.03
CA ALA A 379 6.79 -11.43 11.48
C ALA A 379 8.10 -11.74 12.23
N GLY A 380 8.86 -12.72 11.72
CA GLY A 380 10.19 -13.02 12.23
C GLY A 380 11.16 -11.86 11.98
N GLU A 381 11.13 -11.28 10.79
CA GLU A 381 11.96 -10.12 10.43
C GLU A 381 11.65 -8.89 11.30
N PHE A 382 10.38 -8.61 11.55
CA PHE A 382 9.96 -7.53 12.43
C PHE A 382 10.51 -7.73 13.84
N LYS A 383 10.29 -8.90 14.44
CA LYS A 383 10.80 -9.21 15.79
C LYS A 383 12.31 -9.07 15.84
N ARG A 384 13.02 -9.59 14.84
CA ARG A 384 14.49 -9.51 14.75
C ARG A 384 14.99 -8.07 14.68
N ARG A 385 14.31 -7.20 13.94
CA ARG A 385 14.74 -5.81 13.68
C ARG A 385 14.28 -4.82 14.74
N ARG A 386 13.13 -5.04 15.38
CA ARG A 386 12.49 -4.11 16.34
C ARG A 386 12.55 -4.60 17.79
N GLY A 387 12.78 -5.90 18.00
CA GLY A 387 12.99 -6.47 19.33
C GLY A 387 11.71 -6.86 20.09
N TYR A 388 10.54 -6.84 19.45
CA TYR A 388 9.26 -7.22 20.06
C TYR A 388 8.30 -7.92 19.09
N GLU A 389 7.31 -8.63 19.63
CA GLU A 389 6.29 -9.35 18.85
C GLU A 389 5.24 -8.40 18.28
N LEU A 390 4.93 -8.55 17.00
CA LEU A 390 3.92 -7.71 16.34
C LEU A 390 2.49 -8.26 16.48
N THR A 391 2.31 -9.52 16.90
CA THR A 391 1.03 -10.23 16.83
C THR A 391 -0.12 -9.44 17.46
N ARG A 392 0.05 -8.92 18.69
CA ARG A 392 -0.98 -8.12 19.38
C ARG A 392 -1.20 -6.74 18.76
N TRP A 393 -0.30 -6.30 17.87
CA TRP A 393 -0.35 -5.02 17.19
C TRP A 393 -0.96 -5.10 15.78
N LEU A 394 -1.26 -6.31 15.28
CA LEU A 394 -1.96 -6.50 14.01
C LEU A 394 -3.22 -5.65 13.85
N PRO A 395 -4.08 -5.42 14.88
CA PRO A 395 -5.23 -4.55 14.74
C PRO A 395 -4.86 -3.11 14.31
N ALA A 396 -3.68 -2.60 14.69
CA ALA A 396 -3.23 -1.26 14.31
C ALA A 396 -3.01 -1.12 12.80
N ILE A 397 -2.54 -2.17 12.13
CA ILE A 397 -2.35 -2.21 10.66
C ILE A 397 -3.69 -2.03 9.92
N PHE A 398 -4.80 -2.38 10.59
CA PHE A 398 -6.18 -2.22 10.11
C PHE A 398 -6.90 -1.02 10.74
N GLY A 399 -6.16 -0.10 11.37
CA GLY A 399 -6.65 1.20 11.83
C GLY A 399 -7.12 1.26 13.28
N ALA A 400 -7.01 0.17 14.05
CA ALA A 400 -7.31 0.23 15.49
C ALA A 400 -6.31 1.13 16.23
N ARG A 401 -6.78 1.83 17.25
CA ARG A 401 -5.91 2.50 18.23
C ARG A 401 -5.54 1.51 19.33
N LEU A 402 -4.26 1.37 19.62
CA LEU A 402 -3.72 0.54 20.69
C LEU A 402 -3.03 1.43 21.74
N ILE A 403 -3.42 1.27 23.00
CA ILE A 403 -2.98 2.07 24.15
C ILE A 403 -3.41 3.53 24.01
N ASP A 404 -2.76 4.27 23.11
CA ASP A 404 -3.02 5.65 22.74
C ASP A 404 -2.58 5.92 21.29
N ALA A 405 -2.82 7.13 20.81
CA ALA A 405 -2.52 7.50 19.43
C ALA A 405 -1.01 7.52 19.15
N GLU A 406 -0.20 8.06 20.07
CA GLU A 406 1.25 8.17 19.89
C GLU A 406 1.92 6.80 19.81
N THR A 407 1.53 5.90 20.70
CA THR A 407 2.06 4.53 20.75
C THR A 407 1.65 3.74 19.51
N THR A 408 0.41 3.93 19.03
CA THR A 408 -0.04 3.36 17.75
C THR A 408 0.79 3.88 16.57
N GLU A 409 1.04 5.19 16.51
CA GLU A 409 1.85 5.82 15.46
C GLU A 409 3.31 5.33 15.49
N ARG A 410 3.91 5.14 16.68
CA ARG A 410 5.25 4.55 16.83
C ARG A 410 5.31 3.10 16.32
N PHE A 411 4.31 2.29 16.64
CA PHE A 411 4.21 0.92 16.08
C PHE A 411 4.09 0.95 14.55
N LEU A 412 3.22 1.79 14.00
CA LEU A 412 3.04 1.91 12.56
C LEU A 412 4.32 2.38 11.85
N PHE A 413 5.08 3.29 12.47
CA PHE A 413 6.40 3.68 12.01
C PHE A 413 7.36 2.48 11.99
N ASP A 414 7.44 1.71 13.08
CA ASP A 414 8.30 0.52 13.14
C ASP A 414 7.89 -0.53 12.09
N TYR A 415 6.59 -0.70 11.85
CA TYR A 415 6.05 -1.57 10.81
C TYR A 415 6.47 -1.13 9.42
N GLN A 416 6.27 0.14 9.06
CA GLN A 416 6.64 0.69 7.75
C GLN A 416 8.16 0.69 7.54
N LYS A 417 8.94 1.04 8.57
CA LYS A 417 10.41 0.99 8.53
C LYS A 417 10.91 -0.43 8.33
N THR A 418 10.27 -1.41 8.97
CA THR A 418 10.59 -2.83 8.78
C THR A 418 10.29 -3.29 7.37
N LEU A 419 9.13 -2.91 6.79
CA LEU A 419 8.83 -3.21 5.38
C LEU A 419 9.93 -2.69 4.45
N GLY A 420 10.31 -1.42 4.58
CA GLY A 420 11.38 -0.83 3.76
C GLY A 420 12.71 -1.56 3.91
N GLU A 421 13.15 -1.80 5.15
CA GLU A 421 14.40 -2.52 5.43
C GLU A 421 14.38 -3.97 4.91
N VAL A 422 13.23 -4.66 5.00
CA VAL A 422 13.09 -6.03 4.49
C VAL A 422 13.13 -6.04 2.96
N VAL A 423 12.44 -5.14 2.26
CA VAL A 423 12.52 -5.05 0.79
C VAL A 423 13.97 -4.77 0.34
N VAL A 424 14.68 -3.85 1.01
CA VAL A 424 16.10 -3.57 0.70
C VAL A 424 16.95 -4.84 0.76
N ASP A 425 16.77 -5.64 1.81
CA ASP A 425 17.58 -6.84 2.03
C ASP A 425 17.16 -8.01 1.13
N ALA A 426 15.86 -8.28 1.08
CA ALA A 426 15.27 -9.43 0.41
C ALA A 426 15.19 -9.28 -1.11
N TYR A 427 14.96 -8.06 -1.61
CA TYR A 427 14.83 -7.80 -3.04
C TYR A 427 16.13 -7.25 -3.62
N TYR A 428 16.53 -6.03 -3.26
CA TYR A 428 17.64 -5.35 -3.91
C TYR A 428 19.00 -5.97 -3.61
N ARG A 429 19.34 -6.19 -2.33
CA ARG A 429 20.66 -6.76 -1.97
C ARG A 429 20.79 -8.20 -2.43
N THR A 430 19.73 -8.99 -2.28
CA THR A 430 19.71 -10.38 -2.74
C THR A 430 19.87 -10.47 -4.27
N ALA A 431 19.20 -9.61 -5.05
CA ALA A 431 19.40 -9.58 -6.50
C ALA A 431 20.82 -9.16 -6.89
N ALA A 432 21.39 -8.17 -6.20
CA ALA A 432 22.78 -7.75 -6.39
C ALA A 432 23.78 -8.89 -6.10
N GLU A 433 23.58 -9.64 -5.01
CA GLU A 433 24.40 -10.81 -4.67
C GLU A 433 24.38 -11.86 -5.79
N VAL A 434 23.19 -12.20 -6.30
CA VAL A 434 23.05 -13.21 -7.36
C VAL A 434 23.64 -12.73 -8.68
N ALA A 435 23.42 -11.46 -9.06
CA ALA A 435 23.98 -10.87 -10.27
C ALA A 435 25.52 -10.87 -10.23
N ARG A 436 26.12 -10.41 -9.12
CA ARG A 436 27.58 -10.38 -8.94
C ARG A 436 28.18 -11.79 -8.97
N ALA A 437 27.52 -12.76 -8.34
CA ALA A 437 27.95 -14.16 -8.40
C ALA A 437 27.91 -14.74 -9.83
N ALA A 438 27.11 -14.15 -10.72
CA ALA A 438 27.06 -14.49 -12.15
C ALA A 438 28.03 -13.67 -13.02
N GLY A 439 28.79 -12.73 -12.44
CA GLY A 439 29.71 -11.85 -13.17
C GLY A 439 29.05 -10.61 -13.80
N LEU A 440 27.82 -10.27 -13.37
CA LEU A 440 27.05 -9.13 -13.85
C LEU A 440 26.82 -8.10 -12.72
N GLY A 441 26.57 -6.85 -13.08
CA GLY A 441 26.05 -5.84 -12.16
C GLY A 441 24.52 -5.88 -12.05
N ILE A 442 23.97 -5.15 -11.09
CA ILE A 442 22.53 -4.85 -11.02
C ILE A 442 22.28 -3.34 -11.07
N LYS A 443 21.31 -2.93 -11.88
CA LYS A 443 20.80 -1.57 -12.01
C LYS A 443 19.32 -1.53 -11.63
N SER A 444 18.87 -0.47 -10.96
CA SER A 444 17.46 -0.32 -10.66
C SER A 444 17.05 1.13 -10.42
N GLU A 445 15.77 1.40 -10.71
CA GLU A 445 15.04 2.61 -10.29
C GLU A 445 14.82 2.71 -8.79
N ALA A 446 14.95 1.60 -8.04
CA ALA A 446 14.73 1.52 -6.59
C ALA A 446 13.49 2.29 -6.09
N GLY A 447 12.31 1.83 -6.54
CA GLY A 447 11.03 2.49 -6.27
C GLY A 447 10.46 3.13 -7.51
N GLY A 448 9.49 4.02 -7.32
CA GLY A 448 8.81 4.72 -8.42
C GLY A 448 7.65 3.92 -9.02
N PRO A 449 6.89 4.54 -9.95
CA PRO A 449 6.83 5.99 -10.15
C PRO A 449 6.37 6.70 -8.87
N GLY A 450 6.89 7.90 -8.62
CA GLY A 450 6.65 8.62 -7.36
C GLY A 450 5.18 9.06 -7.15
N PRO A 451 4.85 9.65 -5.99
CA PRO A 451 3.51 10.17 -5.72
C PRO A 451 3.02 11.16 -6.80
N PRO A 452 1.73 11.15 -7.15
CA PRO A 452 0.65 10.42 -6.52
C PRO A 452 0.40 9.02 -7.11
N ILE A 453 1.27 8.50 -8.00
CA ILE A 453 1.01 7.24 -8.70
C ILE A 453 1.20 6.06 -7.75
N HIS A 454 2.34 6.02 -7.06
CA HIS A 454 2.66 4.96 -6.13
C HIS A 454 3.40 5.50 -4.90
N THR A 455 3.33 4.75 -3.81
CA THR A 455 4.11 5.01 -2.59
C THR A 455 4.69 3.67 -2.17
N PRO A 456 5.80 3.25 -2.82
CA PRO A 456 6.37 1.94 -2.59
C PRO A 456 6.84 1.82 -1.13
N PRO A 457 6.69 0.66 -0.49
CA PRO A 457 7.09 0.43 0.90
C PRO A 457 8.62 0.21 0.98
N ILE A 458 9.39 1.21 0.57
CA ILE A 458 10.85 1.13 0.45
C ILE A 458 11.55 2.25 1.23
N GLU A 459 12.77 1.96 1.67
CA GLU A 459 13.74 2.99 2.06
C GLU A 459 14.66 3.21 0.85
N SER A 460 14.40 4.27 0.08
CA SER A 460 15.00 4.42 -1.26
C SER A 460 16.50 4.65 -1.23
N LEU A 461 17.02 5.41 -0.25
CA LEU A 461 18.47 5.65 -0.14
C LEU A 461 19.22 4.33 0.09
N GLN A 462 18.77 3.51 1.02
CA GLN A 462 19.38 2.20 1.29
C GLN A 462 19.20 1.23 0.12
N ALA A 463 18.05 1.26 -0.56
CA ALA A 463 17.81 0.47 -1.75
C ALA A 463 18.83 0.79 -2.85
N TYR A 464 19.02 2.07 -3.18
CA TYR A 464 20.06 2.52 -4.11
C TYR A 464 21.48 2.18 -3.66
N GLY A 465 21.75 2.24 -2.35
CA GLY A 465 23.03 1.85 -1.78
C GLY A 465 23.39 0.39 -2.09
N ALA A 466 22.40 -0.50 -2.17
CA ALA A 466 22.59 -1.93 -2.44
C ALA A 466 22.95 -2.26 -3.91
N LEU A 467 22.60 -1.39 -4.85
CA LEU A 467 22.77 -1.60 -6.30
C LEU A 467 24.19 -1.29 -6.79
N ASP A 468 24.57 -1.78 -7.97
CA ASP A 468 25.85 -1.42 -8.60
C ASP A 468 25.78 -0.10 -9.36
N GLU A 469 24.69 0.10 -10.11
CA GLU A 469 24.35 1.36 -10.78
C GLU A 469 22.96 1.81 -10.36
N VAL A 470 22.81 3.11 -10.07
CA VAL A 470 21.52 3.69 -9.65
C VAL A 470 20.83 4.29 -10.86
N GLN A 471 19.52 4.09 -10.97
CA GLN A 471 18.69 4.71 -11.97
C GLN A 471 17.55 5.45 -11.28
N GLY A 472 17.14 6.58 -11.84
CA GLY A 472 15.91 7.27 -11.48
C GLY A 472 14.99 7.36 -12.68
N GLU A 473 13.99 8.23 -12.58
CA GLU A 473 12.97 8.40 -13.60
C GLU A 473 12.56 9.88 -13.68
N PHE A 474 12.35 10.40 -14.89
CA PHE A 474 11.69 11.68 -15.10
C PHE A 474 10.74 11.64 -16.29
N TRP A 475 9.65 12.40 -16.21
CA TRP A 475 8.60 12.40 -17.23
C TRP A 475 8.56 13.74 -17.99
N PRO A 476 9.22 13.87 -19.16
CA PRO A 476 9.39 15.14 -19.85
C PRO A 476 8.06 15.76 -20.33
N TYR A 477 7.04 14.93 -20.55
CA TYR A 477 5.70 15.38 -20.97
C TYR A 477 4.74 15.59 -19.79
N ARG A 478 5.24 15.54 -18.55
CA ARG A 478 4.51 15.88 -17.33
C ARG A 478 5.33 16.83 -16.44
N PRO A 479 5.74 18.00 -16.95
CA PRO A 479 6.65 18.91 -16.23
C PRO A 479 6.06 19.54 -14.96
N THR A 480 4.75 19.37 -14.71
CA THR A 480 4.08 19.82 -13.48
C THR A 480 3.91 18.73 -12.43
N ALA A 481 4.35 17.49 -12.71
CA ALA A 481 4.20 16.35 -11.82
C ALA A 481 5.53 16.02 -11.11
N ASP A 482 6.13 16.99 -10.42
CA ASP A 482 7.45 16.86 -9.80
C ASP A 482 7.56 15.70 -8.81
N GLY A 483 6.46 15.36 -8.12
CA GLY A 483 6.39 14.21 -7.21
C GLY A 483 6.57 12.85 -7.89
N MET A 484 6.37 12.75 -9.21
CA MET A 484 6.62 11.53 -9.98
C MET A 484 8.10 11.35 -10.34
N ASN A 485 8.87 12.45 -10.37
CA ASN A 485 10.26 12.43 -10.81
C ASN A 485 11.17 11.87 -9.71
N VAL A 486 11.69 10.66 -9.92
CA VAL A 486 12.64 9.99 -9.02
C VAL A 486 14.07 10.43 -9.37
N ILE A 487 14.39 11.72 -9.21
CA ILE A 487 15.69 12.27 -9.62
C ILE A 487 16.60 12.50 -8.40
N LYS A 488 16.05 13.10 -7.34
CA LYS A 488 16.87 13.58 -6.21
C LYS A 488 17.39 12.44 -5.35
N GLU A 489 16.59 11.40 -5.17
CA GLU A 489 16.92 10.24 -4.34
C GLU A 489 18.12 9.44 -4.89
N PRO A 490 18.14 9.01 -6.18
CA PRO A 490 19.29 8.28 -6.72
C PRO A 490 20.54 9.15 -6.77
N ALA A 491 20.42 10.45 -7.04
CA ALA A 491 21.55 11.38 -7.00
C ALA A 491 22.14 11.52 -5.59
N SER A 492 21.28 11.65 -4.57
CA SER A 492 21.70 11.70 -3.16
C SER A 492 22.36 10.39 -2.73
N ALA A 493 21.76 9.24 -3.06
CA ALA A 493 22.32 7.93 -2.75
C ALA A 493 23.67 7.71 -3.44
N ALA A 494 23.82 8.14 -4.70
CA ALA A 494 25.10 8.06 -5.40
C ALA A 494 26.21 8.82 -4.68
N HIS A 495 25.93 10.03 -4.18
CA HIS A 495 26.91 10.78 -3.39
C HIS A 495 27.23 10.11 -2.04
N ILE A 496 26.22 9.60 -1.33
CA ILE A 496 26.38 8.96 -0.01
C ILE A 496 27.17 7.65 -0.11
N TYR A 497 26.84 6.81 -1.09
CA TYR A 497 27.40 5.46 -1.24
C TYR A 497 28.54 5.38 -2.28
N GLY A 498 29.01 6.51 -2.79
CA GLY A 498 30.13 6.57 -3.73
C GLY A 498 29.84 5.94 -5.10
N LYS A 499 28.59 5.98 -5.57
CA LYS A 499 28.24 5.53 -6.93
C LYS A 499 28.63 6.60 -7.92
N ARG A 500 29.36 6.20 -8.98
CA ARG A 500 29.92 7.15 -9.97
C ARG A 500 28.93 7.58 -11.04
N LEU A 501 27.91 6.76 -11.30
CA LEU A 501 26.94 6.97 -12.38
C LEU A 501 25.53 7.02 -11.79
N VAL A 502 24.75 7.99 -12.27
CA VAL A 502 23.32 8.12 -12.00
C VAL A 502 22.62 8.11 -13.35
N HIS A 503 21.81 7.09 -13.58
CA HIS A 503 20.99 6.95 -14.78
C HIS A 503 19.61 7.55 -14.55
N LEU A 504 18.90 7.90 -15.61
CA LEU A 504 17.51 8.33 -15.55
C LEU A 504 16.76 7.73 -16.74
N GLU A 505 15.63 7.07 -16.47
CA GLU A 505 14.58 6.81 -17.46
C GLU A 505 13.89 8.13 -17.81
N ALA A 506 13.63 8.34 -19.11
CA ALA A 506 13.27 9.62 -19.71
C ALA A 506 12.14 9.50 -20.75
#